data_AF-A0AA87FEZ5-F1
#
_entry.id   AF-A0AA87FEZ5-F1
#
_cell.length_a   1.000
_cell.length_b   1.000
_cell.length_c   1.000
_cell.angle_alpha   90.00
_cell.angle_beta   90.00
_cell.angle_gamma   90.00
#
_symmetry.space_group_name_H-M   'P 1'
#
loop_
_entity.id
_entity.type
_entity.pdbx_description
1 polymer ?
#
loop_
_entity_poly.entity_id
_entity_poly.type
_entity_poly.pdbx_seq_one_letter_code
_entity_poly.pdbx_strand_id
1 'polypeptide(L)'
;MLVFPETWTHQALPKELTIDHSQFTLRSLTELPPFTQVENPVQQLVVVVDDTWLSEKLTSWYQEKEFLIYQQPVITTVFDFQVPETSDRETMVKEIRKDLQAADPNARIESKDLFQVQTKTFTGGFFFLGLIFGLIFILAATLIIYYKQVSEGIEDKERFEILQKVGLSHKEVKQVIQQQVLMIFSFPLVAAIIHLAFAFPIIRKLLLLFGLTDRNLLISVTVVSVALFAVIYLLVYLITAKVYYRLVEREQ
;
A
#
# COMPACT_ATOMS: atom_id res chain seq x y z
N MET A 1 7.03 -29.12 -12.98
CA MET A 1 7.37 -28.41 -11.73
C MET A 1 6.10 -28.28 -10.91
N LEU A 2 5.89 -29.17 -9.93
CA LEU A 2 4.72 -29.10 -9.04
C LEU A 2 5.08 -28.31 -7.79
N VAL A 3 4.16 -27.43 -7.41
CA VAL A 3 4.25 -26.44 -6.35
C VAL A 3 3.87 -27.10 -5.02
N PHE A 4 4.72 -26.96 -3.99
CA PHE A 4 4.28 -27.06 -2.60
C PHE A 4 4.64 -25.75 -1.88
N PRO A 5 3.71 -25.21 -1.06
CA PRO A 5 3.94 -23.97 -0.34
C PRO A 5 4.80 -24.22 0.90
N GLU A 6 5.88 -23.46 1.09
CA GLU A 6 6.36 -23.23 2.45
C GLU A 6 5.35 -22.31 3.15
N THR A 7 4.50 -22.96 3.94
CA THR A 7 3.75 -22.33 5.02
C THR A 7 4.71 -21.55 5.92
N TRP A 8 4.57 -20.22 6.02
CA TRP A 8 4.85 -19.33 7.18
C TRP A 8 6.08 -19.57 8.07
N THR A 9 7.01 -20.44 7.69
CA THR A 9 8.12 -20.95 8.49
C THR A 9 9.37 -20.57 7.73
N HIS A 10 10.32 -19.96 8.42
CA HIS A 10 11.63 -19.57 7.90
C HIS A 10 12.52 -20.78 7.57
N GLN A 11 11.95 -21.87 7.05
CA GLN A 11 12.70 -23.04 6.65
C GLN A 11 13.43 -22.78 5.33
N ALA A 12 14.63 -23.35 5.22
CA ALA A 12 15.37 -23.31 3.98
C ALA A 12 14.78 -24.37 3.05
N LEU A 13 14.45 -23.98 1.82
CA LEU A 13 14.08 -24.93 0.77
C LEU A 13 15.13 -26.06 0.71
N PRO A 14 14.71 -27.32 0.52
CA PRO A 14 15.66 -28.43 0.40
C PRO A 14 16.60 -28.19 -0.78
N LYS A 15 17.83 -28.72 -0.74
CA LYS A 15 18.77 -28.58 -1.87
C LYS A 15 18.35 -29.39 -3.09
N GLU A 16 17.53 -30.42 -2.86
CA GLU A 16 17.13 -31.39 -3.86
C GLU A 16 15.64 -31.70 -3.69
N LEU A 17 14.95 -31.81 -4.81
CA LEU A 17 13.55 -32.23 -4.90
C LEU A 17 13.50 -33.52 -5.71
N THR A 18 12.84 -34.54 -5.19
CA THR A 18 12.54 -35.73 -5.99
C THR A 18 11.11 -35.63 -6.50
N ILE A 19 10.93 -35.68 -7.81
CA ILE A 19 9.61 -35.85 -8.44
C ILE A 19 9.64 -37.22 -9.12
N ASP A 20 8.73 -38.09 -8.70
CA ASP A 20 8.71 -39.51 -9.06
C ASP A 20 10.03 -40.22 -8.69
N HIS A 21 10.88 -40.48 -9.68
CA HIS A 21 12.20 -41.11 -9.51
C HIS A 21 13.36 -40.22 -9.98
N SER A 22 13.05 -38.98 -10.36
CA SER A 22 14.02 -38.02 -10.87
C SER A 22 14.36 -37.01 -9.79
N GLN A 23 15.67 -36.81 -9.57
CA GLN A 23 16.20 -35.88 -8.58
C GLN A 23 16.55 -34.56 -9.27
N PHE A 24 16.03 -33.46 -8.73
CA PHE A 24 16.22 -32.11 -9.24
C PHE A 24 16.98 -31.29 -8.22
N THR A 25 18.02 -30.58 -8.66
CA THR A 25 18.67 -29.59 -7.81
C THR A 25 17.83 -28.32 -7.76
N LEU A 26 17.53 -27.86 -6.56
CA LEU A 26 16.80 -26.61 -6.32
C LEU A 26 17.80 -25.46 -6.24
N ARG A 27 17.56 -24.38 -7.00
CA ARG A 27 18.34 -23.14 -6.92
C ARG A 27 17.42 -21.96 -6.61
N SER A 28 17.91 -21.06 -5.77
CA SER A 28 17.21 -19.80 -5.48
C SER A 28 17.21 -18.89 -6.71
N LEU A 29 16.12 -18.15 -6.89
CA LEU A 29 15.98 -17.15 -7.95
C LEU A 29 17.06 -16.06 -7.93
N THR A 30 17.67 -15.81 -6.76
CA THR A 30 18.76 -14.84 -6.59
C THR A 30 20.07 -15.25 -7.26
N GLU A 31 20.24 -16.52 -7.61
CA GLU A 31 21.42 -17.03 -8.34
C GLU A 31 21.27 -16.96 -9.86
N LEU A 32 20.09 -16.54 -10.35
CA LEU A 32 19.76 -16.48 -11.77
C LEU A 32 19.99 -15.07 -12.35
N PRO A 33 20.07 -14.93 -13.69
CA PRO A 33 20.34 -13.66 -14.36
C PRO A 33 19.39 -12.54 -13.91
N PRO A 34 19.79 -11.25 -13.99
CA PRO A 34 19.06 -10.14 -13.39
C PRO A 34 17.56 -10.04 -13.76
N PHE A 35 17.16 -10.52 -14.94
CA PHE A 35 15.77 -10.50 -15.38
C PHE A 35 14.84 -11.45 -14.58
N THR A 36 15.39 -12.38 -13.81
CA THR A 36 14.63 -13.23 -12.89
C THR A 36 14.50 -12.62 -11.49
N GLN A 37 15.25 -11.55 -11.17
CA GLN A 37 15.28 -10.97 -9.83
C GLN A 37 14.13 -9.96 -9.64
N VAL A 38 12.90 -10.46 -9.65
CA VAL A 38 11.71 -9.64 -9.36
C VAL A 38 11.23 -9.95 -7.94
N GLU A 39 11.03 -8.93 -7.12
CA GLU A 39 10.37 -9.12 -5.82
C GLU A 39 8.94 -9.59 -6.04
N ASN A 40 8.68 -10.87 -5.75
CA ASN A 40 7.36 -11.46 -5.84
C ASN A 40 6.80 -11.72 -4.44
N PRO A 41 5.52 -11.40 -4.16
CA PRO A 41 4.88 -11.76 -2.90
C PRO A 41 4.74 -13.28 -2.67
N VAL A 42 4.93 -14.08 -3.72
CA VAL A 42 4.93 -15.55 -3.71
C VAL A 42 6.35 -16.06 -3.95
N GLN A 43 6.76 -17.12 -3.24
CA GLN A 43 8.03 -17.80 -3.52
C GLN A 43 8.03 -18.35 -4.95
N GLN A 44 9.10 -18.11 -5.68
CA GLN A 44 9.32 -18.61 -7.02
C GLN A 44 10.54 -19.54 -7.03
N LEU A 45 10.45 -20.61 -7.81
CA LEU A 45 11.51 -21.58 -8.03
C LEU A 45 11.64 -21.79 -9.54
N VAL A 46 12.85 -22.05 -10.04
CA VAL A 46 13.04 -22.43 -11.45
C VAL A 46 13.51 -23.87 -11.50
N VAL A 47 12.80 -24.69 -12.27
CA VAL A 47 13.19 -26.08 -12.54
C VAL A 47 13.57 -26.20 -14.01
N VAL A 48 14.83 -26.57 -14.25
CA VAL A 48 15.35 -26.87 -15.58
C VAL A 48 15.25 -28.37 -15.78
N VAL A 49 14.51 -28.79 -16.80
CA VAL A 49 14.26 -30.21 -17.12
C VAL A 49 14.43 -30.45 -18.61
N ASP A 50 14.59 -31.72 -18.99
CA ASP A 50 14.58 -32.14 -20.38
C ASP A 50 13.17 -32.01 -21.01
N ASP A 51 13.11 -31.59 -22.27
CA ASP A 51 11.84 -31.35 -22.99
C ASP A 51 11.00 -32.63 -23.15
N THR A 52 11.64 -33.79 -23.30
CA THR A 52 10.93 -35.07 -23.41
C THR A 52 10.28 -35.46 -22.09
N TRP A 53 10.99 -35.28 -20.98
CA TRP A 53 10.43 -35.50 -19.63
C TRP A 53 9.30 -34.51 -19.32
N LEU A 54 9.49 -33.23 -19.67
CA LEU A 54 8.48 -32.19 -19.43
C LEU A 54 7.20 -32.47 -20.19
N SER A 55 7.32 -32.79 -21.48
CA SER A 55 6.16 -33.08 -22.33
C SER A 55 5.41 -34.33 -21.85
N GLU A 56 6.09 -35.42 -21.51
CA GLU A 56 5.48 -36.62 -20.94
C GLU A 56 4.68 -36.28 -19.67
N LYS A 57 5.29 -35.52 -18.75
CA LYS A 57 4.64 -35.18 -17.47
C LYS A 57 3.48 -34.22 -17.64
N LEU A 58 3.61 -33.18 -18.46
CA LEU A 58 2.52 -32.26 -18.76
C LEU A 58 1.33 -33.01 -19.37
N THR A 59 1.57 -33.96 -20.29
CA THR A 59 0.51 -34.80 -20.84
C THR A 59 -0.12 -35.70 -19.77
N SER A 60 0.67 -36.27 -18.85
CA SER A 60 0.14 -37.13 -17.77
C SER A 60 -0.63 -36.38 -16.68
N TRP A 61 -0.18 -35.17 -16.30
CA TRP A 61 -0.75 -34.39 -15.21
C TRP A 61 -1.96 -33.57 -15.65
N TYR A 62 -2.03 -33.18 -16.92
CA TYR A 62 -3.08 -32.33 -17.46
C TYR A 62 -4.00 -33.09 -18.43
N GLN A 63 -4.39 -34.33 -18.08
CA GLN A 63 -5.31 -35.15 -18.89
C GLN A 63 -6.78 -34.70 -18.81
N GLU A 64 -7.16 -33.93 -17.80
CA GLU A 64 -8.53 -33.46 -17.69
C GLU A 64 -8.87 -32.44 -18.77
N LYS A 65 -10.12 -32.49 -19.27
CA LYS A 65 -10.60 -31.59 -20.32
C LYS A 65 -10.39 -30.11 -20.00
N GLU A 66 -10.44 -29.75 -18.72
CA GLU A 66 -10.24 -28.37 -18.24
C GLU A 66 -8.84 -27.85 -18.53
N PHE A 67 -7.84 -28.75 -18.63
CA PHE A 67 -6.44 -28.35 -18.85
C PHE A 67 -5.96 -28.46 -20.31
N LEU A 68 -6.80 -28.95 -21.22
CA LEU A 68 -6.48 -29.02 -22.66
C LEU A 68 -6.19 -27.63 -23.25
N ILE A 69 -6.76 -26.57 -22.69
CA ILE A 69 -6.49 -25.19 -23.12
C ILE A 69 -5.03 -24.77 -22.91
N TYR A 70 -4.32 -25.39 -21.96
CA TYR A 70 -2.91 -25.11 -21.67
C TYR A 70 -1.94 -25.91 -22.54
N GLN A 71 -2.45 -26.92 -23.26
CA GLN A 71 -1.67 -27.72 -24.22
C GLN A 71 -1.78 -27.17 -25.65
N GLN A 72 -2.67 -26.20 -25.89
CA GLN A 72 -2.87 -25.59 -27.21
C GLN A 72 -1.78 -24.54 -27.48
N PRO A 73 -1.25 -24.47 -28.72
CA PRO A 73 -0.31 -23.43 -29.08
C PRO A 73 -1.00 -22.06 -29.01
N VAL A 74 -0.45 -21.15 -28.20
CA VAL A 74 -0.88 -19.76 -28.15
C VAL A 74 -0.20 -19.00 -29.28
N ILE A 75 -0.98 -18.54 -30.26
CA ILE A 75 -0.49 -17.65 -31.31
C ILE A 75 -0.71 -16.21 -30.84
N THR A 76 0.38 -15.49 -30.61
CA THR A 76 0.34 -14.06 -30.30
C THR A 76 0.66 -13.24 -31.55
N THR A 77 -0.29 -12.42 -31.98
CA THR A 77 -0.08 -11.49 -33.09
C THR A 77 -0.13 -10.07 -32.57
N VAL A 78 0.90 -9.28 -32.89
CA VAL A 78 1.02 -7.88 -32.47
C VAL A 78 0.76 -6.99 -33.67
N PHE A 79 -0.14 -6.02 -33.51
CA PHE A 79 -0.47 -5.02 -34.52
C PHE A 79 -0.18 -3.63 -33.97
N ASP A 80 0.36 -2.75 -34.81
CA ASP A 80 0.50 -1.32 -34.52
C ASP A 80 -0.31 -0.53 -35.55
N PHE A 81 -1.30 0.22 -35.06
CA PHE A 81 -2.18 1.03 -35.90
C PHE A 81 -1.75 2.49 -35.82
N GLN A 82 -1.30 3.04 -36.94
CA GLN A 82 -1.10 4.48 -37.05
C GLN A 82 -2.44 5.17 -37.26
N VAL A 83 -2.90 5.87 -36.23
CA VAL A 83 -4.14 6.64 -36.23
C VAL A 83 -3.85 8.10 -35.85
N PRO A 84 -4.59 9.08 -36.39
CA PRO A 84 -4.49 10.47 -35.96
C PRO A 84 -4.64 10.62 -34.43
N GLU A 85 -3.93 11.56 -33.81
CA GLU A 85 -4.02 11.78 -32.34
C GLU A 85 -5.43 12.18 -31.88
N THR A 86 -6.23 12.76 -32.76
CA THR A 86 -7.62 13.15 -32.48
C THR A 86 -8.60 11.99 -32.51
N SER A 87 -8.17 10.80 -32.92
CA SER A 87 -9.04 9.62 -33.00
C SER A 87 -9.38 9.08 -31.62
N ASP A 88 -10.63 8.63 -31.44
CA ASP A 88 -11.05 7.92 -30.23
C ASP A 88 -10.52 6.48 -30.23
N ARG A 89 -9.27 6.35 -29.78
CA ARG A 89 -8.55 5.08 -29.70
C ARG A 89 -9.20 4.11 -28.71
N GLU A 90 -9.81 4.62 -27.64
CA GLU A 90 -10.45 3.78 -26.63
C GLU A 90 -11.67 3.07 -27.22
N THR A 91 -12.57 3.82 -27.86
CA THR A 91 -13.76 3.25 -28.49
C THR A 91 -13.40 2.30 -29.62
N MET A 92 -12.44 2.66 -30.48
CA MET A 92 -11.95 1.79 -31.55
C MET A 92 -11.49 0.43 -31.02
N VAL A 93 -10.64 0.41 -29.98
CA VAL A 93 -10.14 -0.85 -29.43
C VAL A 93 -11.25 -1.64 -28.74
N LYS A 94 -12.22 -0.98 -28.08
CA LYS A 94 -13.38 -1.68 -27.49
C LYS A 94 -14.21 -2.41 -28.55
N GLU A 95 -14.47 -1.78 -29.70
CA GLU A 95 -15.19 -2.44 -30.79
C GLU A 95 -14.36 -3.57 -31.42
N ILE A 96 -13.06 -3.37 -31.67
CA ILE A 96 -12.16 -4.45 -32.13
C ILE A 96 -12.21 -5.65 -31.17
N ARG A 97 -12.14 -5.38 -29.86
CA ARG A 97 -12.21 -6.44 -28.85
C ARG A 97 -13.53 -7.21 -28.92
N LYS A 98 -14.64 -6.48 -29.03
CA LYS A 98 -15.98 -7.06 -29.11
C LYS A 98 -16.15 -7.91 -30.37
N ASP A 99 -15.74 -7.41 -31.53
CA ASP A 99 -15.88 -8.12 -32.81
C ASP A 99 -15.03 -9.40 -32.83
N LEU A 100 -13.80 -9.33 -32.32
CA LEU A 100 -12.92 -10.50 -32.23
C LEU A 100 -13.41 -11.53 -31.22
N GLN A 101 -13.94 -11.11 -30.07
CA GLN A 101 -14.55 -12.03 -29.08
C GLN A 101 -15.84 -12.68 -29.61
N ALA A 102 -16.58 -11.98 -30.47
CA ALA A 102 -17.73 -12.56 -31.16
C ALA A 102 -17.32 -13.61 -32.20
N ALA A 103 -16.19 -13.43 -32.87
CA ALA A 103 -15.63 -14.38 -33.83
C ALA A 103 -14.97 -15.60 -33.16
N ASP A 104 -14.25 -15.37 -32.06
CA ASP A 104 -13.61 -16.41 -31.24
C ASP A 104 -13.77 -16.07 -29.75
N PRO A 105 -14.64 -16.79 -29.02
CA PRO A 105 -14.85 -16.58 -27.58
C PRO A 105 -13.59 -16.75 -26.72
N ASN A 106 -12.56 -17.44 -27.24
CA ASN A 106 -11.29 -17.66 -26.54
C ASN A 106 -10.24 -16.59 -26.86
N ALA A 107 -10.53 -15.66 -27.79
CA ALA A 107 -9.61 -14.60 -28.16
C ALA A 107 -9.32 -13.66 -26.98
N ARG A 108 -8.04 -13.49 -26.68
CA ARG A 108 -7.54 -12.54 -25.68
C ARG A 108 -6.90 -11.34 -26.37
N ILE A 109 -7.34 -10.15 -25.98
CA ILE A 109 -6.93 -8.90 -26.64
C ILE A 109 -6.42 -7.93 -25.59
N GLU A 110 -5.12 -7.72 -25.64
CA GLU A 110 -4.42 -6.70 -24.88
C GLU A 110 -4.21 -5.47 -25.74
N SER A 111 -4.42 -4.30 -25.15
CA SER A 111 -4.20 -3.04 -25.84
C SER A 111 -3.60 -2.03 -24.88
N LYS A 112 -2.59 -1.31 -25.38
CA LYS A 112 -1.94 -0.22 -24.67
C LYS A 112 -2.94 0.88 -24.29
N ASP A 113 -3.87 1.23 -25.19
CA ASP A 113 -4.85 2.29 -24.95
C ASP A 113 -5.80 1.91 -23.81
N LEU A 114 -6.34 0.69 -23.84
CA LEU A 114 -7.20 0.19 -22.76
C LEU A 114 -6.45 -0.01 -21.45
N PHE A 115 -5.19 -0.46 -21.50
CA PHE A 115 -4.34 -0.57 -20.33
C PHE A 115 -4.09 0.79 -19.69
N GLN A 116 -3.84 1.84 -20.48
CA GLN A 116 -3.70 3.20 -19.97
C GLN A 116 -4.98 3.71 -19.31
N VAL A 117 -6.13 3.51 -19.94
CA VAL A 117 -7.44 3.91 -19.38
C VAL A 117 -7.70 3.19 -18.07
N GLN A 118 -7.48 1.88 -18.03
CA GLN A 118 -7.64 1.07 -16.82
C GLN A 118 -6.69 1.52 -15.71
N THR A 119 -5.42 1.74 -16.04
CA THR A 119 -4.40 2.20 -15.09
C THR A 119 -4.73 3.58 -14.52
N LYS A 120 -5.16 4.53 -15.37
CA LYS A 120 -5.59 5.88 -14.95
C LYS A 120 -6.83 5.82 -14.06
N THR A 121 -7.82 5.03 -14.45
CA THR A 121 -9.05 4.85 -13.66
C THR A 121 -8.74 4.27 -12.28
N PHE A 122 -7.95 3.21 -12.23
CA PHE A 122 -7.54 2.56 -10.98
C PHE A 122 -6.74 3.52 -10.10
N THR A 123 -5.66 4.10 -10.63
CA THR A 123 -4.78 5.02 -9.89
C THR A 123 -5.53 6.26 -9.43
N GLY A 124 -6.38 6.84 -10.29
CA GLY A 124 -7.23 7.98 -9.96
C GLY A 124 -8.24 7.67 -8.86
N GLY A 125 -8.86 6.48 -8.90
CA GLY A 125 -9.76 6.00 -7.85
C GLY A 125 -9.08 5.88 -6.49
N PHE A 126 -7.88 5.26 -6.44
CA PHE A 126 -7.11 5.16 -5.20
C PHE A 126 -6.63 6.52 -4.69
N PHE A 127 -6.19 7.41 -5.59
CA PHE A 127 -5.78 8.76 -5.23
C PHE A 127 -6.95 9.55 -4.61
N PHE A 128 -8.13 9.50 -5.23
CA PHE A 128 -9.35 10.10 -4.70
C PHE A 128 -9.72 9.55 -3.32
N LEU A 129 -9.69 8.22 -3.16
CA LEU A 129 -10.00 7.57 -1.90
C LEU A 129 -9.01 7.97 -0.79
N GLY A 130 -7.72 8.02 -1.12
CA GLY A 130 -6.66 8.48 -0.23
C GLY A 130 -6.85 9.93 0.21
N LEU A 131 -7.22 10.83 -0.72
CA LEU A 131 -7.51 12.22 -0.40
C LEU A 131 -8.73 12.37 0.51
N ILE A 132 -9.84 11.69 0.20
CA ILE A 132 -11.06 11.79 1.01
C ILE A 132 -10.84 11.24 2.42
N PHE A 133 -10.29 10.02 2.55
CA PHE A 133 -10.04 9.46 3.87
C PHE A 133 -8.99 10.25 4.64
N GLY A 134 -7.95 10.73 3.97
CA GLY A 134 -6.97 11.63 4.58
C GLY A 134 -7.62 12.89 5.16
N LEU A 135 -8.48 13.57 4.39
CA LEU A 135 -9.20 14.75 4.84
C LEU A 135 -10.15 14.44 6.01
N ILE A 136 -10.92 13.36 5.92
CA ILE A 136 -11.85 12.94 6.97
C ILE A 136 -11.09 12.65 8.27
N PHE A 137 -9.98 11.93 8.20
CA PHE A 137 -9.17 11.63 9.39
C PHE A 137 -8.51 12.87 9.98
N ILE A 138 -8.03 13.81 9.15
CA ILE A 138 -7.49 15.09 9.63
C ILE A 138 -8.59 15.90 10.34
N LEU A 139 -9.79 15.99 9.75
CA LEU A 139 -10.92 16.69 10.35
C LEU A 139 -11.36 16.02 11.66
N ALA A 140 -11.47 14.69 11.68
CA ALA A 140 -11.82 13.94 12.88
C ALA A 140 -10.77 14.13 13.99
N ALA A 141 -9.48 14.02 13.67
CA ALA A 141 -8.40 14.28 14.61
C ALA A 141 -8.45 15.72 15.14
N THR A 142 -8.69 16.70 14.26
CA THR A 142 -8.83 18.12 14.63
C THR A 142 -10.00 18.33 15.59
N LEU A 143 -11.16 17.74 15.32
CA LEU A 143 -12.32 17.82 16.21
C LEU A 143 -12.03 17.19 17.57
N ILE A 144 -11.43 16.01 17.61
CA ILE A 144 -11.06 15.34 18.86
C ILE A 144 -10.11 16.22 19.68
N ILE A 145 -9.07 16.77 19.04
CA ILE A 145 -8.10 17.68 19.68
C ILE A 145 -8.81 18.92 20.21
N TYR A 146 -9.65 19.55 19.39
CA TYR A 146 -10.40 20.75 19.76
C TYR A 146 -11.29 20.51 20.98
N TYR A 147 -12.12 19.46 20.94
CA TYR A 147 -13.00 19.13 22.07
C TYR A 147 -12.23 18.86 23.35
N LYS A 148 -11.13 18.10 23.24
CA LYS A 148 -10.27 17.80 24.39
C LYS A 148 -9.67 19.06 25.00
N GLN A 149 -9.15 19.97 24.18
CA GLN A 149 -8.59 21.23 24.68
C GLN A 149 -9.66 22.13 25.31
N VAL A 150 -10.85 22.20 24.73
CA VAL A 150 -11.94 23.01 25.31
C VAL A 150 -12.39 22.43 26.65
N SER A 151 -12.56 21.10 26.75
CA SER A 151 -12.98 20.47 28.00
C SER A 151 -11.92 20.57 29.09
N GLU A 152 -10.65 20.26 28.79
CA GLU A 152 -9.55 20.37 29.74
C GLU A 152 -9.34 21.84 30.14
N GLY A 153 -9.45 22.79 29.21
CA GLY A 153 -9.29 24.21 29.51
C GLY A 153 -10.36 24.78 30.45
N ILE A 154 -11.58 24.23 30.43
CA ILE A 154 -12.63 24.61 31.38
C ILE A 154 -12.36 24.02 32.76
N GLU A 155 -12.01 22.74 32.85
CA GLU A 155 -11.73 22.06 34.14
C GLU A 155 -10.48 22.65 34.82
N ASP A 156 -9.43 22.87 34.04
CA ASP A 156 -8.17 23.38 34.52
C ASP A 156 -8.29 24.81 35.07
N LYS A 157 -9.22 25.63 34.54
CA LYS A 157 -9.49 26.99 35.03
C LYS A 157 -9.80 27.00 36.52
N GLU A 158 -10.69 26.13 36.98
CA GLU A 158 -11.09 26.05 38.39
C GLU A 158 -9.90 25.63 39.28
N ARG A 159 -9.07 24.70 38.79
CA ARG A 159 -7.85 24.26 39.49
C ARG A 159 -6.80 25.38 39.58
N PHE A 160 -6.69 26.25 38.58
CA PHE A 160 -5.74 27.37 38.60
C PHE A 160 -6.13 28.46 39.58
N GLU A 161 -7.41 28.75 39.75
CA GLU A 161 -7.87 29.67 40.79
C GLU A 161 -7.48 29.16 42.18
N ILE A 162 -7.52 27.85 42.41
CA ILE A 162 -7.05 27.24 43.65
C ILE A 162 -5.54 27.40 43.78
N LEU A 163 -4.76 27.02 42.77
CA LEU A 163 -3.29 27.08 42.78
C LEU A 163 -2.75 28.50 43.04
N GLN A 164 -3.42 29.53 42.53
CA GLN A 164 -3.09 30.92 42.82
C GLN A 164 -3.37 31.29 44.28
N LYS A 165 -4.49 30.81 44.85
CA LYS A 165 -4.81 31.03 46.27
C LYS A 165 -3.81 30.36 47.22
N VAL A 166 -3.11 29.30 46.78
CA VAL A 166 -2.05 28.64 47.57
C VAL A 166 -0.66 29.26 47.37
N GLY A 167 -0.52 30.26 46.48
CA GLY A 167 0.69 31.07 46.33
C GLY A 167 1.49 30.89 45.05
N LEU A 168 1.02 30.11 44.06
CA LEU A 168 1.67 30.08 42.75
C LEU A 168 1.41 31.37 41.96
N SER A 169 2.44 31.88 41.30
CA SER A 169 2.29 33.00 40.37
C SER A 169 1.59 32.57 39.08
N HIS A 170 0.93 33.50 38.40
CA HIS A 170 0.31 33.26 37.09
C HIS A 170 1.30 32.68 36.04
N LYS A 171 2.58 33.05 36.13
CA LYS A 171 3.64 32.55 35.23
C LYS A 171 3.92 31.07 35.46
N GLU A 172 4.08 30.65 36.72
CA GLU A 172 4.35 29.26 37.07
C GLU A 172 3.17 28.36 36.67
N VAL A 173 1.95 28.82 36.92
CA VAL A 173 0.74 28.14 36.49
C VAL A 173 0.71 27.96 34.97
N LYS A 174 0.93 29.02 34.18
CA LYS A 174 0.95 28.96 32.71
C LYS A 174 2.00 27.99 32.18
N GLN A 175 3.17 27.92 32.83
CA GLN A 175 4.28 27.08 32.41
C GLN A 175 4.02 25.58 32.66
N VAL A 176 3.41 25.23 33.79
CA VAL A 176 3.03 23.83 34.10
C VAL A 176 2.03 23.29 33.07
N ILE A 177 1.01 24.09 32.73
CA ILE A 177 0.00 23.75 31.73
C ILE A 177 0.63 23.48 30.37
N GLN A 178 1.50 24.40 29.95
CA GLN A 178 2.15 24.33 28.65
C GLN A 178 2.90 23.03 28.44
N GLN A 179 3.60 22.56 29.48
CA GLN A 179 4.35 21.31 29.42
C GLN A 179 3.42 20.09 29.43
N GLN A 180 2.38 20.08 30.26
CA GLN A 180 1.42 18.98 30.34
C GLN A 180 0.66 18.80 29.02
N VAL A 181 0.14 19.91 28.48
CA VAL A 181 -0.59 19.91 27.21
C VAL A 181 0.32 19.47 26.08
N LEU A 182 1.51 20.05 25.94
CA LEU A 182 2.46 19.67 24.88
C LEU A 182 2.83 18.18 24.90
N MET A 183 3.07 17.62 26.10
CA MET A 183 3.40 16.21 26.26
C MET A 183 2.23 15.31 25.82
N ILE A 184 1.02 15.58 26.31
CA ILE A 184 -0.18 14.77 25.98
C ILE A 184 -0.49 14.83 24.47
N PHE A 185 -0.21 15.94 23.79
CA PHE A 185 -0.40 16.07 22.34
C PHE A 185 0.72 15.50 21.48
N SER A 186 1.95 15.41 22.00
CA SER A 186 3.06 14.81 21.25
C SER A 186 2.99 13.28 21.22
N PHE A 187 2.44 12.66 22.26
CA PHE A 187 2.31 11.20 22.38
C PHE A 187 1.54 10.54 21.23
N PRO A 188 0.36 11.03 20.81
CA PRO A 188 -0.38 10.47 19.68
C PRO A 188 0.41 10.49 18.37
N LEU A 189 1.18 11.56 18.11
CA LEU A 189 2.01 11.66 16.91
C LEU A 189 3.13 10.62 16.92
N VAL A 190 3.83 10.49 18.05
CA VAL A 190 4.89 9.47 18.22
C VAL A 190 4.32 8.06 18.09
N ALA A 191 3.18 7.79 18.74
CA ALA A 191 2.49 6.51 18.66
C ALA A 191 2.07 6.16 17.22
N ALA A 192 1.58 7.14 16.44
CA ALA A 192 1.24 6.95 15.04
C ALA A 192 2.46 6.59 14.18
N ILE A 193 3.60 7.25 14.41
CA ILE A 193 4.86 6.95 13.69
C ILE A 193 5.35 5.54 14.03
N ILE A 194 5.33 5.16 15.31
CA ILE A 194 5.71 3.80 15.75
C ILE A 194 4.76 2.76 15.15
N HIS A 195 3.45 3.01 15.19
CA HIS A 195 2.45 2.13 14.62
C HIS A 195 2.66 1.93 13.11
N LEU A 196 2.94 3.01 12.37
CA LEU A 196 3.27 2.95 10.95
C LEU A 196 4.56 2.16 10.70
N ALA A 197 5.60 2.35 11.51
CA ALA A 197 6.85 1.60 11.39
C ALA A 197 6.61 0.08 11.56
N PHE A 198 5.76 -0.30 12.51
CA PHE A 198 5.36 -1.70 12.70
C PHE A 198 4.50 -2.23 11.54
N ALA A 199 3.60 -1.41 10.99
CA ALA A 199 2.73 -1.79 9.87
C ALA A 199 3.47 -1.82 8.52
N PHE A 200 4.62 -1.16 8.40
CA PHE A 200 5.35 -0.99 7.13
C PHE A 200 5.63 -2.30 6.36
N PRO A 201 6.04 -3.42 7.00
CA PRO A 201 6.26 -4.67 6.29
C PRO A 201 4.98 -5.24 5.66
N ILE A 202 3.83 -5.08 6.33
CA ILE A 202 2.53 -5.53 5.83
C ILE A 202 2.09 -4.64 4.67
N ILE A 203 2.20 -3.32 4.82
CA ILE A 203 1.89 -2.35 3.76
C ILE A 203 2.72 -2.65 2.51
N ARG A 204 4.02 -2.87 2.66
CA ARG A 204 4.91 -3.23 1.55
C ARG A 204 4.45 -4.50 0.83
N LYS A 205 4.12 -5.56 1.56
CA LYS A 205 3.63 -6.82 0.97
C LYS A 205 2.32 -6.63 0.22
N LEU A 206 1.40 -5.83 0.75
CA LEU A 206 0.16 -5.48 0.06
C LEU A 206 0.45 -4.73 -1.25
N LEU A 207 1.36 -3.74 -1.23
CA LEU A 207 1.73 -2.98 -2.43
C LEU A 207 2.47 -3.81 -3.48
N LEU A 208 3.24 -4.82 -3.06
CA LEU A 208 3.83 -5.80 -3.99
C LEU A 208 2.76 -6.56 -4.79
N LEU A 209 1.60 -6.88 -4.19
CA LEU A 209 0.48 -7.51 -4.90
C LEU A 209 -0.11 -6.60 -5.99
N PHE A 210 0.08 -5.28 -5.88
CA PHE A 210 -0.32 -4.29 -6.87
C PHE A 210 0.79 -3.95 -7.87
N GLY A 211 1.92 -4.68 -7.85
CA GLY A 211 3.05 -4.46 -8.75
C GLY A 211 3.97 -3.30 -8.35
N LEU A 212 3.82 -2.75 -7.14
CA LEU A 212 4.70 -1.70 -6.61
C LEU A 212 5.88 -2.34 -5.87
N THR A 213 6.98 -2.54 -6.60
CA THR A 213 8.18 -3.25 -6.11
C THR A 213 9.29 -2.34 -5.62
N ASP A 214 9.27 -1.05 -5.97
CA ASP A 214 10.33 -0.12 -5.57
C ASP A 214 10.24 0.24 -4.08
N ARG A 215 11.06 -0.45 -3.28
CA ARG A 215 11.17 -0.22 -1.84
C ARG A 215 11.66 1.19 -1.50
N ASN A 216 12.59 1.75 -2.26
CA ASN A 216 13.16 3.06 -1.97
C ASN A 216 12.15 4.17 -2.23
N LEU A 217 11.37 4.02 -3.31
CA LEU A 217 10.24 4.89 -3.59
C LEU A 217 9.20 4.82 -2.47
N LEU A 218 8.84 3.62 -2.03
CA LEU A 218 7.87 3.43 -0.94
C LEU A 218 8.34 4.11 0.36
N ILE A 219 9.61 3.91 0.75
CA ILE A 219 10.17 4.56 1.95
C ILE A 219 10.13 6.08 1.79
N SER A 220 10.55 6.61 0.63
CA SER A 220 10.59 8.05 0.39
C SER A 220 9.20 8.68 0.47
N VAL A 221 8.19 8.07 -0.18
CA VAL A 221 6.80 8.53 -0.13
C VAL A 221 6.25 8.45 1.29
N THR A 222 6.59 7.40 2.04
CA THR A 222 6.17 7.24 3.45
C THR A 222 6.74 8.35 4.33
N VAL A 223 8.05 8.65 4.20
CA VAL A 223 8.71 9.72 4.97
C VAL A 223 8.10 11.08 4.64
N VAL A 224 7.89 11.39 3.35
CA VAL A 224 7.24 12.64 2.93
C VAL A 224 5.82 12.75 3.48
N SER A 225 5.05 11.65 3.45
CA SER A 225 3.69 11.60 3.99
C SER A 225 3.64 11.83 5.50
N VAL A 226 4.55 11.20 6.25
CA VAL A 226 4.70 11.40 7.69
C VAL A 226 5.09 12.84 8.02
N ALA A 227 6.03 13.42 7.27
CA ALA A 227 6.44 14.81 7.46
C ALA A 227 5.28 15.78 7.21
N LEU A 228 4.52 15.58 6.12
CA LEU A 228 3.34 16.39 5.80
C LEU A 228 2.27 16.26 6.89
N PHE A 229 1.98 15.03 7.33
CA PHE A 229 1.04 14.77 8.42
C PHE A 229 1.46 15.44 9.73
N ALA A 230 2.74 15.33 10.10
CA ALA A 230 3.27 15.97 11.30
C ALA A 230 3.16 17.51 11.24
N VAL A 231 3.46 18.11 10.08
CA VAL A 231 3.28 19.57 9.88
C VAL A 231 1.82 19.96 10.05
N ILE A 232 0.89 19.26 9.42
CA ILE A 232 -0.55 19.55 9.54
C ILE A 232 -1.01 19.37 11.00
N TYR A 233 -0.59 18.29 11.66
CA TYR A 233 -0.93 18.02 13.05
C TYR A 233 -0.43 19.14 13.98
N LEU A 234 0.81 19.60 13.81
CA LEU A 234 1.37 20.70 14.57
C LEU A 234 0.64 22.02 14.30
N LEU A 235 0.25 22.31 13.05
CA LEU A 235 -0.54 23.50 12.73
C LEU A 235 -1.91 23.47 13.43
N VAL A 236 -2.58 22.32 13.40
CA VAL A 236 -3.85 22.12 14.13
C VAL A 236 -3.67 22.33 15.62
N TYR A 237 -2.62 21.76 16.22
CA TYR A 237 -2.27 21.98 17.62
C TYR A 237 -2.06 23.47 17.93
N LEU A 238 -1.29 24.21 17.12
CA LEU A 238 -1.03 25.63 17.34
C LEU A 238 -2.31 26.48 17.23
N ILE A 239 -3.19 26.16 16.29
CA ILE A 239 -4.48 26.86 16.10
C ILE A 239 -5.39 26.61 17.31
N THR A 240 -5.51 25.36 17.73
CA THR A 240 -6.36 24.97 18.87
C THR A 240 -5.81 25.49 20.19
N ALA A 241 -4.50 25.44 20.40
CA ALA A 241 -3.86 25.98 21.61
C ALA A 241 -4.11 27.49 21.77
N LYS A 242 -4.19 28.27 20.67
CA LYS A 242 -4.60 29.68 20.73
C LYS A 242 -6.03 29.85 21.25
N VAL A 243 -6.94 28.92 20.95
CA VAL A 243 -8.30 28.91 21.49
C VAL A 243 -8.26 28.64 23.00
N TYR A 244 -7.48 27.65 23.43
CA TYR A 244 -7.24 27.36 24.86
C TYR A 244 -6.73 28.60 25.61
N TYR A 245 -5.67 29.25 25.11
CA TYR A 245 -5.16 30.47 25.76
C TYR A 245 -6.18 31.59 25.82
N ARG A 246 -6.93 31.81 24.74
CA ARG A 246 -7.95 32.86 24.70
C ARG A 246 -9.11 32.57 25.67
N LEU A 247 -9.46 31.31 25.91
CA LEU A 247 -10.45 30.91 26.92
C LEU A 247 -9.94 31.18 28.34
N VAL A 248 -8.65 30.90 28.60
CA VAL A 248 -8.06 31.07 29.94
C VAL A 248 -7.74 32.54 30.26
N GLU A 249 -7.35 33.37 29.28
CA GLU A 249 -6.96 34.78 29.49
C GLU A 249 -8.14 35.76 29.55
N ARG A 250 -9.35 35.41 29.09
CA ARG A 250 -10.47 36.36 28.96
C ARG A 250 -11.19 36.73 30.27
N GLU A 251 -10.82 36.13 31.38
CA GLU A 251 -11.39 36.42 32.71
C GLU A 251 -10.36 36.85 33.76
N GLN A 252 -9.19 37.34 33.32
CA GLN A 252 -8.31 38.15 34.17
C GLN A 252 -8.63 39.63 34.06
#